data_AF-A0A329L3N4-F1
#
_entry.id   AF-A0A329L3N4-F1
#
_cell.length_a   1.000
_cell.length_b   1.000
_cell.length_c   1.000
_cell.angle_alpha   90.00
_cell.angle_beta   90.00
_cell.angle_gamma   90.00
#
_symmetry.space_group_name_H-M   'P 1'
#
loop_
_entity.id
_entity.type
_entity.pdbx_description
1 polymer ?
#
loop_
_entity_poly.entity_id
_entity_poly.type
_entity_poly.pdbx_seq_one_letter_code
_entity_poly.pdbx_strand_id
1 'polypeptide(L)'
;MKKRHTRIIGIVLAVSLLAPSSVYFGALAARQPDGAENPGSAIASASSDQEILADISNMTGVPTQEITKLRAEGLNWNQVLVRLQADPYASMEEDRTSRIEALMGEKDGEAVINELIQAGFSREQILQAKLLAERVQVQLASIADSQTSWSPAPPAAVMNSGGAGELLEDKEETEAYSKLAEAFQTSGAIAFMIRLQDEFGGLEQALNEYLLALQLGLNPEDRAAEPGAYEEAKKKRLSENPLFRAITIQSLEEKALEQLQESNRQERENNVSTGQAGGTAGSVLSPAAQEDGPLPAAPASMAPDVRDVKPVNPAEQIMKEIENLNPNKQK
;
A
#
# COMPACT_ATOMS: atom_id res chain seq x y z
N MET A 1 -52.15 14.31 -27.53
CA MET A 1 -51.46 13.10 -28.04
C MET A 1 -50.29 13.35 -29.02
N LYS A 2 -50.02 14.58 -29.49
CA LYS A 2 -48.98 14.85 -30.51
C LYS A 2 -47.50 14.80 -30.04
N LYS A 3 -47.22 14.81 -28.72
CA LYS A 3 -45.83 14.87 -28.19
C LYS A 3 -45.09 13.52 -28.15
N ARG A 4 -45.79 12.38 -28.24
CA ARG A 4 -45.14 11.05 -28.15
C ARG A 4 -44.57 10.59 -29.50
N HIS A 5 -45.16 11.00 -30.61
CA HIS A 5 -44.69 10.61 -31.94
C HIS A 5 -43.44 11.37 -32.38
N THR A 6 -43.24 12.61 -31.93
CA THR A 6 -42.02 13.39 -32.23
C THR A 6 -40.76 12.80 -31.60
N ARG A 7 -40.85 12.17 -30.42
CA ARG A 7 -39.70 11.48 -29.81
C ARG A 7 -39.29 10.20 -30.53
N ILE A 8 -40.27 9.42 -31.00
CA ILE A 8 -39.99 8.15 -31.70
C ILE A 8 -39.39 8.43 -33.09
N ILE A 9 -39.89 9.45 -33.79
CA ILE A 9 -39.34 9.87 -35.09
C ILE A 9 -37.89 10.36 -34.93
N GLY A 10 -37.57 11.10 -33.88
CA GLY A 10 -36.21 11.57 -33.62
C GLY A 10 -35.19 10.44 -33.41
N ILE A 11 -35.58 9.37 -32.71
CA ILE A 11 -34.70 8.22 -32.45
C ILE A 11 -34.46 7.42 -33.73
N VAL A 12 -35.49 7.21 -34.55
CA VAL A 12 -35.34 6.49 -35.84
C VAL A 12 -34.45 7.27 -36.81
N LEU A 13 -34.53 8.60 -36.81
CA LEU A 13 -33.71 9.46 -37.66
C LEU A 13 -32.24 9.51 -37.19
N ALA A 14 -31.99 9.46 -35.88
CA ALA A 14 -30.65 9.38 -35.32
C ALA A 14 -29.95 8.04 -35.65
N VAL A 15 -30.70 6.93 -35.64
CA VAL A 15 -30.16 5.60 -35.97
C VAL A 15 -29.91 5.45 -37.48
N SER A 16 -30.72 6.06 -38.36
CA SER A 16 -30.46 5.98 -39.81
C SER A 16 -29.27 6.82 -40.28
N LEU A 17 -28.89 7.87 -39.54
CA LEU A 17 -27.73 8.72 -39.86
C LEU A 17 -26.39 8.09 -39.47
N LEU A 18 -26.39 7.08 -38.59
CA LEU A 18 -25.19 6.34 -38.17
C LEU A 18 -24.87 5.11 -39.04
N ALA A 19 -25.74 4.76 -40.00
CA ALA A 19 -25.66 3.50 -40.73
C ALA A 19 -24.79 3.44 -42.01
N PRO A 20 -24.28 4.52 -42.64
CA PRO A 20 -23.46 4.36 -43.86
C PRO A 20 -21.94 4.56 -43.71
N SER A 21 -21.37 4.78 -42.51
CA SER A 21 -19.93 5.03 -42.36
C SER A 21 -19.04 3.78 -42.28
N SER A 22 -19.60 2.57 -42.18
CA SER A 22 -18.83 1.32 -42.03
C SER A 22 -18.43 0.64 -43.35
N VAL A 23 -18.78 1.21 -44.53
CA VAL A 23 -18.46 0.60 -45.83
C VAL A 23 -17.29 1.30 -46.57
N TYR A 24 -16.81 2.45 -46.10
CA TYR A 24 -15.76 3.21 -46.80
C TYR A 24 -14.31 2.99 -46.32
N PHE A 25 -14.08 2.23 -45.25
CA PHE A 25 -12.71 1.92 -44.78
C PHE A 25 -12.09 0.63 -45.36
N GLY A 26 -12.84 -0.13 -46.17
CA GLY A 26 -12.38 -1.42 -46.73
C GLY A 26 -11.67 -1.36 -48.09
N ALA A 27 -11.55 -0.20 -48.74
CA ALA A 27 -11.11 -0.12 -50.14
C ALA A 27 -9.93 0.82 -50.43
N LEU A 28 -9.18 1.24 -49.39
CA LEU A 28 -7.98 2.08 -49.55
C LEU A 28 -6.70 1.47 -48.96
N ALA A 29 -6.65 0.15 -48.80
CA ALA A 29 -5.45 -0.59 -48.38
C ALA A 29 -4.74 -1.32 -49.54
N ALA A 30 -5.10 -1.05 -50.80
CA ALA A 30 -4.56 -1.74 -51.97
C ALA A 30 -4.00 -0.76 -53.01
N ARG A 31 -2.94 -0.03 -52.67
CA ARG A 31 -1.89 0.43 -53.60
C ARG A 31 -0.82 1.24 -52.87
N GLN A 32 0.27 0.60 -52.51
CA GLN A 32 1.59 1.22 -52.56
C GLN A 32 2.58 0.23 -53.18
N PRO A 33 3.54 0.73 -53.99
CA PRO A 33 4.40 -0.09 -54.84
C PRO A 33 5.64 -0.57 -54.09
N ASP A 34 6.02 -1.82 -54.40
CA ASP A 34 7.34 -2.45 -54.31
C ASP A 34 8.46 -1.65 -53.61
N GLY A 35 8.63 -1.96 -52.32
CA GLY A 35 9.87 -1.76 -51.58
C GLY A 35 10.18 -3.07 -50.85
N ALA A 36 11.17 -3.80 -51.38
CA ALA A 36 11.51 -5.15 -50.97
C ALA A 36 11.75 -5.33 -49.47
N GLU A 37 11.29 -6.48 -49.00
CA GLU A 37 11.27 -6.97 -47.62
C GLU A 37 12.65 -7.03 -46.96
N ASN A 38 12.66 -6.80 -45.64
CA ASN A 38 13.58 -7.52 -44.77
C ASN A 38 12.76 -8.06 -43.57
N PRO A 39 12.33 -9.33 -43.56
CA PRO A 39 11.43 -9.90 -42.55
C PRO A 39 12.15 -10.29 -41.25
N GLY A 40 13.24 -9.60 -40.89
CA GLY A 40 14.03 -9.82 -39.68
C GLY A 40 13.83 -8.77 -38.57
N SER A 41 13.07 -7.68 -38.84
CA SER A 41 13.02 -6.50 -37.95
C SER A 41 11.73 -6.34 -37.13
N ALA A 42 10.79 -7.28 -37.20
CA ALA A 42 9.54 -7.19 -36.42
C ALA A 42 9.72 -7.59 -34.95
N ILE A 43 10.69 -8.46 -34.65
CA ILE A 43 10.90 -8.99 -33.28
C ILE A 43 11.77 -8.05 -32.44
N ALA A 44 12.71 -7.32 -33.05
CA ALA A 44 13.57 -6.35 -32.34
C ALA A 44 12.87 -5.00 -32.03
N SER A 45 11.84 -4.65 -32.81
CA SER A 45 11.09 -3.40 -32.60
C SER A 45 10.05 -3.53 -31.47
N ALA A 46 9.48 -4.73 -31.29
CA ALA A 46 8.49 -4.98 -30.24
C ALA A 46 9.08 -4.90 -28.82
N SER A 47 10.33 -5.34 -28.63
CA SER A 47 11.01 -5.20 -27.33
C SER A 47 11.35 -3.74 -27.03
N SER A 48 11.76 -2.97 -28.04
CA SER A 48 12.08 -1.55 -27.90
C SER A 48 10.84 -0.70 -27.60
N ASP A 49 9.71 -0.99 -28.26
CA ASP A 49 8.46 -0.27 -27.99
C ASP A 49 7.94 -0.58 -26.57
N GLN A 50 8.14 -1.79 -26.05
CA GLN A 50 7.74 -2.14 -24.70
C GLN A 50 8.60 -1.45 -23.62
N GLU A 51 9.90 -1.28 -23.88
CA GLU A 51 10.80 -0.52 -23.03
C GLU A 51 10.45 0.98 -23.03
N ILE A 52 10.19 1.56 -24.21
CA ILE A 52 9.74 2.95 -24.35
C ILE A 52 8.40 3.18 -23.66
N LEU A 53 7.46 2.23 -23.72
CA LEU A 53 6.19 2.30 -23.00
C LEU A 53 6.39 2.30 -21.48
N ALA A 54 7.29 1.45 -20.97
CA ALA A 54 7.61 1.39 -19.56
C ALA A 54 8.27 2.68 -19.07
N ASP A 55 9.21 3.23 -19.85
CA ASP A 55 9.89 4.49 -19.52
C ASP A 55 8.94 5.68 -19.53
N ILE A 56 8.09 5.79 -20.56
CA ILE A 56 7.07 6.85 -20.61
C ILE A 56 6.08 6.69 -19.44
N SER A 57 5.66 5.47 -19.12
CA SER A 57 4.76 5.20 -17.99
C SER A 57 5.38 5.60 -16.65
N ASN A 58 6.65 5.29 -16.43
CA ASN A 58 7.40 5.71 -15.26
C ASN A 58 7.58 7.24 -15.20
N MET A 59 7.82 7.89 -16.35
CA MET A 59 8.03 9.34 -16.42
C MET A 59 6.75 10.16 -16.26
N THR A 60 5.63 9.71 -16.82
CA THR A 60 4.37 10.47 -16.84
C THR A 60 3.35 9.97 -15.83
N GLY A 61 3.57 8.81 -15.20
CA GLY A 61 2.64 8.17 -14.27
C GLY A 61 1.38 7.59 -14.93
N VAL A 62 1.36 7.49 -16.27
CA VAL A 62 0.21 7.04 -17.06
C VAL A 62 0.37 5.55 -17.42
N PRO A 63 -0.67 4.71 -17.31
CA PRO A 63 -0.55 3.28 -17.60
C PRO A 63 -0.18 3.00 -19.06
N THR A 64 0.63 1.97 -19.29
CA THR A 64 1.13 1.55 -20.62
C THR A 64 0.01 1.27 -21.64
N GLN A 65 -1.16 0.86 -21.17
CA GLN A 65 -2.36 0.60 -21.99
C GLN A 65 -2.93 1.87 -22.63
N GLU A 66 -2.74 3.02 -22.01
CA GLU A 66 -3.21 4.29 -22.54
C GLU A 66 -2.19 4.92 -23.47
N ILE A 67 -0.91 4.78 -23.14
CA ILE A 67 0.20 5.16 -24.02
C ILE A 67 0.14 4.37 -25.34
N THR A 68 -0.24 3.08 -25.28
CA THR A 68 -0.48 2.25 -26.48
C THR A 68 -1.72 2.68 -27.28
N LYS A 69 -2.80 3.13 -26.63
CA LYS A 69 -3.96 3.72 -27.34
C LYS A 69 -3.55 4.99 -28.11
N LEU A 70 -2.80 5.89 -27.47
CA LEU A 70 -2.29 7.10 -28.13
C LEU A 70 -1.33 6.76 -29.30
N ARG A 71 -0.55 5.69 -29.16
CA ARG A 71 0.31 5.19 -30.25
C ARG A 71 -0.51 4.59 -31.39
N ALA A 72 -1.61 3.91 -31.09
CA ALA A 72 -2.54 3.35 -32.07
C ALA A 72 -3.31 4.43 -32.86
N GLU A 73 -3.42 5.66 -32.33
CA GLU A 73 -3.93 6.84 -33.05
C GLU A 73 -2.93 7.38 -34.10
N GLY A 74 -1.75 6.77 -34.24
CA GLY A 74 -0.72 7.14 -35.21
C GLY A 74 0.23 8.25 -34.73
N LEU A 75 0.13 8.67 -33.47
CA LEU A 75 1.02 9.66 -32.87
C LEU A 75 2.43 9.09 -32.69
N ASN A 76 3.46 9.89 -32.95
CA ASN A 76 4.84 9.52 -32.63
C ASN A 76 5.14 9.67 -31.12
N TRP A 77 6.18 9.01 -30.61
CA TRP A 77 6.52 9.01 -29.18
C TRP A 77 6.67 10.41 -28.57
N ASN A 78 7.21 11.37 -29.34
CA ASN A 78 7.32 12.76 -28.89
C ASN A 78 5.96 13.44 -28.77
N GLN A 79 5.04 13.17 -29.70
CA GLN A 79 3.66 13.68 -29.64
C GLN A 79 2.86 13.04 -28.51
N VAL A 80 3.08 11.75 -28.26
CA VAL A 80 2.51 11.04 -27.11
C VAL A 80 2.98 11.72 -25.81
N LEU A 81 4.28 11.95 -25.64
CA LEU A 81 4.83 12.65 -24.48
C LEU A 81 4.26 14.06 -24.30
N VAL A 82 4.22 14.87 -25.37
CA VAL A 82 3.67 16.24 -25.30
C VAL A 82 2.19 16.22 -24.92
N ARG A 83 1.41 15.24 -25.41
CA ARG A 83 -0.01 15.12 -25.10
C ARG A 83 -0.26 14.65 -23.67
N LEU A 84 0.54 13.70 -23.17
CA LEU A 84 0.51 13.24 -21.79
C LEU A 84 0.95 14.35 -20.80
N GLN A 85 1.89 15.21 -21.21
CA GLN A 85 2.33 16.36 -20.40
C GLN A 85 1.33 17.53 -20.44
N ALA A 86 0.61 17.71 -21.54
CA ALA A 86 -0.35 18.81 -21.69
C ALA A 86 -1.67 18.56 -20.95
N ASP A 87 -2.02 17.29 -20.71
CA ASP A 87 -3.26 16.92 -20.01
C ASP A 87 -3.02 15.76 -19.01
N PRO A 88 -2.26 16.00 -17.93
CA PRO A 88 -1.88 14.95 -16.97
C PRO A 88 -3.07 14.41 -16.15
N TYR A 89 -4.26 14.99 -16.27
CA TYR A 89 -5.41 14.70 -15.41
C TYR A 89 -6.60 14.05 -16.14
N ALA A 90 -6.71 14.15 -17.46
CA ALA A 90 -7.85 13.60 -18.20
C ALA A 90 -7.89 12.06 -18.21
N SER A 91 -6.72 11.42 -18.12
CA SER A 91 -6.55 9.96 -18.03
C SER A 91 -6.62 9.40 -16.61
N MET A 92 -6.32 10.25 -15.61
CA MET A 92 -6.24 9.82 -14.21
C MET A 92 -7.60 9.55 -13.58
N GLU A 93 -8.69 10.18 -14.02
CA GLU A 93 -10.02 9.99 -13.43
C GLU A 93 -10.57 8.56 -13.65
N GLU A 94 -10.41 8.02 -14.85
CA GLU A 94 -10.89 6.68 -15.22
C GLU A 94 -10.04 5.58 -14.55
N ASP A 95 -8.71 5.79 -14.48
CA ASP A 95 -7.78 4.91 -13.77
C ASP A 95 -7.96 5.00 -12.23
N ARG A 96 -8.21 6.19 -11.70
CA ARG A 96 -8.49 6.40 -10.26
C ARG A 96 -9.75 5.68 -9.84
N THR A 97 -10.84 5.79 -10.61
CA THR A 97 -12.10 5.11 -10.30
C THR A 97 -11.93 3.59 -10.32
N SER A 98 -11.24 3.07 -11.33
CA SER A 98 -10.95 1.63 -11.47
C SER A 98 -10.08 1.11 -10.32
N ARG A 99 -9.09 1.90 -9.89
CA ARG A 99 -8.21 1.57 -8.76
C ARG A 99 -8.96 1.59 -7.43
N ILE A 100 -9.83 2.58 -7.21
CA ILE A 100 -10.71 2.64 -6.03
C ILE A 100 -11.60 1.40 -5.99
N GLU A 101 -12.17 0.99 -7.12
CA GLU A 101 -13.02 -0.20 -7.19
C GLU A 101 -12.26 -1.49 -6.89
N ALA A 102 -11.03 -1.64 -7.39
CA ALA A 102 -10.16 -2.76 -7.06
C ALA A 102 -9.80 -2.81 -5.58
N LEU A 103 -9.54 -1.66 -4.94
CA LEU A 103 -9.22 -1.57 -3.51
C LEU A 103 -10.44 -1.79 -2.60
N MET A 104 -11.65 -1.54 -3.08
CA MET A 104 -12.88 -1.75 -2.30
C MET A 104 -13.38 -3.21 -2.35
N GLY A 105 -13.06 -3.97 -3.40
CA GLY A 105 -13.56 -5.34 -3.63
C GLY A 105 -12.88 -6.47 -2.83
N GLU A 106 -12.30 -6.16 -1.68
CA GLU A 106 -11.77 -7.19 -0.77
C GLU A 106 -12.91 -7.69 0.14
N LYS A 107 -12.97 -9.02 0.35
CA LYS A 107 -14.15 -9.77 0.82
C LYS A 107 -14.77 -9.31 2.14
N ASP A 108 -14.03 -8.62 3.00
CA ASP A 108 -14.51 -8.20 4.30
C ASP A 108 -15.06 -6.76 4.24
N GLY A 109 -16.39 -6.63 4.37
CA GLY A 109 -17.07 -5.33 4.45
C GLY A 109 -17.78 -4.86 3.18
N GLU A 110 -17.79 -5.63 2.09
CA GLU A 110 -18.46 -5.27 0.84
C GLU A 110 -19.95 -4.91 1.03
N ALA A 111 -20.66 -5.64 1.91
CA ALA A 111 -22.08 -5.36 2.19
C ALA A 111 -22.28 -3.96 2.76
N VAL A 112 -21.44 -3.56 3.71
CA VAL A 112 -21.48 -2.23 4.36
C VAL A 112 -21.06 -1.15 3.36
N ILE A 113 -20.02 -1.39 2.57
CA ILE A 113 -19.58 -0.45 1.52
C ILE A 113 -20.72 -0.21 0.52
N ASN A 114 -21.38 -1.27 0.06
CA ASN A 114 -22.50 -1.17 -0.87
C ASN A 114 -23.70 -0.42 -0.24
N GLU A 115 -23.99 -0.65 1.04
CA GLU A 115 -25.02 0.10 1.77
C GLU A 115 -24.69 1.60 1.82
N LEU A 116 -23.45 1.98 2.13
CA LEU A 116 -23.01 3.37 2.18
C LEU A 116 -23.05 4.05 0.81
N ILE A 117 -22.67 3.33 -0.26
CA ILE A 117 -22.81 3.84 -1.63
C ILE A 117 -24.29 4.08 -1.97
N GLN A 118 -25.18 3.16 -1.61
CA GLN A 118 -26.62 3.31 -1.83
C GLN A 118 -27.22 4.45 -1.00
N ALA A 119 -26.67 4.73 0.19
CA ALA A 119 -27.02 5.87 1.02
C ALA A 119 -26.52 7.23 0.45
N GLY A 120 -25.69 7.20 -0.60
CA GLY A 120 -25.23 8.40 -1.32
C GLY A 120 -23.87 8.93 -0.87
N PHE A 121 -23.13 8.20 -0.05
CA PHE A 121 -21.77 8.59 0.33
C PHE A 121 -20.79 8.41 -0.84
N SER A 122 -19.79 9.30 -0.92
CA SER A 122 -18.80 9.23 -2.00
C SER A 122 -17.85 8.04 -1.80
N ARG A 123 -17.47 7.38 -2.90
CA ARG A 123 -16.51 6.27 -2.88
C ARG A 123 -15.16 6.68 -2.29
N GLU A 124 -14.75 7.91 -2.51
CA GLU A 124 -13.50 8.45 -1.98
C GLU A 124 -13.52 8.55 -0.45
N GLN A 125 -14.60 9.05 0.14
CA GLN A 125 -14.76 9.07 1.60
C GLN A 125 -14.75 7.66 2.18
N ILE A 126 -15.47 6.72 1.56
CA ILE A 126 -15.52 5.32 2.00
C ILE A 126 -14.13 4.68 1.94
N LEU A 127 -13.37 4.92 0.87
CA LEU A 127 -12.01 4.42 0.74
C LEU A 127 -11.09 4.99 1.82
N GLN A 128 -11.15 6.30 2.10
CA GLN A 128 -10.35 6.92 3.16
C GLN A 128 -10.67 6.30 4.53
N ALA A 129 -11.96 6.12 4.85
CA ALA A 129 -12.40 5.45 6.07
C ALA A 129 -11.90 4.00 6.13
N LYS A 130 -11.97 3.26 5.01
CA LYS A 130 -11.47 1.88 4.91
C LYS A 130 -9.97 1.81 5.21
N LEU A 131 -9.16 2.61 4.53
CA LEU A 131 -7.71 2.64 4.72
C LEU A 131 -7.33 2.99 6.17
N LEU A 132 -8.06 3.94 6.78
CA LEU A 132 -7.82 4.32 8.16
C LEU A 132 -8.18 3.19 9.15
N ALA A 133 -9.34 2.54 8.95
CA ALA A 133 -9.76 1.42 9.79
C ALA A 133 -8.80 0.22 9.67
N GLU A 134 -8.38 -0.13 8.45
CA GLU A 134 -7.42 -1.22 8.21
C GLU A 134 -6.07 -0.92 8.84
N ARG A 135 -5.58 0.32 8.71
CA ARG A 135 -4.34 0.74 9.37
C ARG A 135 -4.41 0.52 10.88
N VAL A 136 -5.51 0.94 11.51
CA VAL A 136 -5.73 0.76 12.95
C VAL A 136 -5.85 -0.72 13.32
N GLN A 137 -6.56 -1.52 12.52
CA GLN A 137 -6.67 -2.97 12.74
C GLN A 137 -5.29 -3.65 12.72
N VAL A 138 -4.46 -3.31 11.72
CA VAL A 138 -3.10 -3.85 11.60
C VAL A 138 -2.22 -3.41 12.78
N GLN A 139 -2.30 -2.15 13.20
CA GLN A 139 -1.57 -1.65 14.37
C GLN A 139 -2.00 -2.38 15.65
N LEU A 140 -3.30 -2.53 15.87
CA LEU A 140 -3.85 -3.26 17.02
C LEU A 140 -3.40 -4.73 17.04
N ALA A 141 -3.48 -5.41 15.89
CA ALA A 141 -3.04 -6.80 15.76
C ALA A 141 -1.53 -6.94 15.99
N SER A 142 -0.71 -6.06 15.41
CA SER A 142 0.74 -6.06 15.63
C SER A 142 1.10 -5.85 17.11
N ILE A 143 0.44 -4.90 17.77
CA ILE A 143 0.67 -4.61 19.19
C ILE A 143 0.25 -5.82 20.04
N ALA A 144 -0.88 -6.46 19.71
CA ALA A 144 -1.35 -7.66 20.39
C ALA A 144 -0.44 -8.88 20.17
N ASP A 145 0.07 -9.10 18.95
CA ASP A 145 0.88 -10.28 18.60
C ASP A 145 2.30 -10.23 19.17
N SER A 146 2.91 -9.04 19.22
CA SER A 146 4.25 -8.81 19.80
C SER A 146 4.39 -9.29 21.25
N GLN A 147 3.27 -9.56 21.92
CA GLN A 147 3.18 -10.12 23.27
C GLN A 147 3.65 -11.58 23.34
N THR A 148 3.48 -12.35 22.26
CA THR A 148 3.73 -13.80 22.29
C THR A 148 5.21 -14.15 22.18
N SER A 149 6.02 -13.26 21.58
CA SER A 149 7.46 -13.44 21.38
C SER A 149 8.33 -12.94 22.54
N TRP A 150 7.77 -12.16 23.47
CA TRP A 150 8.48 -11.71 24.67
C TRP A 150 8.46 -12.81 25.74
N SER A 151 9.44 -13.73 25.67
CA SER A 151 9.77 -14.59 26.81
C SER A 151 10.76 -13.83 27.70
N PRO A 152 10.35 -13.24 28.84
CA PRO A 152 11.31 -12.63 29.74
C PRO A 152 12.24 -13.72 30.26
N ALA A 153 13.54 -13.57 29.99
CA ALA A 153 14.54 -14.40 30.63
C ALA A 153 14.31 -14.38 32.16
N PRO A 154 14.43 -15.52 32.87
CA PRO A 154 14.18 -15.56 34.30
C PRO A 154 15.09 -14.56 35.00
N PRO A 155 14.57 -13.80 35.98
CA PRO A 155 15.29 -12.67 36.55
C PRO A 155 16.55 -13.16 37.28
N ALA A 156 17.72 -12.81 36.73
CA ALA A 156 18.94 -12.78 37.52
C ALA A 156 18.75 -11.69 38.57
N ALA A 157 18.78 -12.09 39.85
CA ALA A 157 18.52 -11.25 40.99
C ALA A 157 19.37 -9.97 40.99
N VAL A 158 18.77 -8.84 40.59
CA VAL A 158 19.25 -7.51 40.93
C VAL A 158 18.16 -6.87 41.78
N MET A 159 18.34 -7.01 43.10
CA MET A 159 17.66 -6.16 44.08
C MET A 159 18.10 -4.72 43.82
N ASN A 160 17.25 -3.92 43.19
CA ASN A 160 17.15 -2.51 43.52
C ASN A 160 15.73 -2.01 43.26
N SER A 161 15.18 -1.40 44.30
CA SER A 161 13.83 -0.89 44.46
C SER A 161 13.48 0.17 43.40
N GLY A 162 12.52 -0.13 42.53
CA GLY A 162 11.92 0.82 41.59
C GLY A 162 11.02 0.16 40.53
N GLY A 163 11.40 -1.02 40.03
CA GLY A 163 10.80 -1.60 38.81
C GLY A 163 9.52 -2.45 38.96
N ALA A 164 8.91 -2.52 40.16
CA ALA A 164 7.69 -3.33 40.33
C ALA A 164 6.42 -2.63 39.80
N GLY A 165 6.39 -1.30 39.75
CA GLY A 165 5.24 -0.53 39.24
C GLY A 165 5.19 -0.49 37.71
N GLU A 166 6.34 -0.26 37.06
CA GLU A 166 6.48 -0.14 35.60
C GLU A 166 6.12 -1.45 34.87
N LEU A 167 6.54 -2.59 35.43
CA LEU A 167 6.20 -3.92 34.89
C LEU A 167 4.72 -4.31 35.04
N LEU A 168 3.97 -3.66 35.94
CA LEU A 168 2.53 -3.88 36.11
C LEU A 168 1.72 -2.98 35.18
N GLU A 169 2.14 -1.72 35.04
CA GLU A 169 1.51 -0.73 34.15
C GLU A 169 1.62 -1.15 32.68
N ASP A 170 2.77 -1.66 32.26
CA ASP A 170 2.97 -2.19 30.91
C ASP A 170 2.06 -3.39 30.62
N LYS A 171 1.80 -4.27 31.60
CA LYS A 171 0.93 -5.45 31.41
C LYS A 171 -0.54 -5.06 31.27
N GLU A 172 -1.01 -4.13 32.10
CA GLU A 172 -2.39 -3.65 32.03
C GLU A 172 -2.66 -2.92 30.70
N GLU A 173 -1.72 -2.09 30.24
CA GLU A 173 -1.83 -1.41 28.95
C GLU A 173 -1.85 -2.43 27.79
N THR A 174 -0.99 -3.43 27.86
CA THR A 174 -0.86 -4.51 26.87
C THR A 174 -2.14 -5.34 26.75
N GLU A 175 -2.78 -5.70 27.86
CA GLU A 175 -4.09 -6.37 27.85
C GLU A 175 -5.19 -5.51 27.23
N ALA A 176 -5.14 -4.18 27.43
CA ALA A 176 -6.14 -3.26 26.88
C ALA A 176 -6.09 -3.25 25.34
N TYR A 177 -4.89 -3.23 24.74
CA TYR A 177 -4.73 -3.33 23.28
C TYR A 177 -5.24 -4.66 22.73
N SER A 178 -4.96 -5.79 23.41
CA SER A 178 -5.44 -7.10 22.97
C SER A 178 -6.97 -7.19 22.98
N LYS A 179 -7.61 -6.75 24.07
CA LYS A 179 -9.08 -6.72 24.17
C LYS A 179 -9.71 -5.80 23.12
N LEU A 180 -9.06 -4.66 22.85
CA LEU A 180 -9.50 -3.73 21.83
C LEU A 180 -9.36 -4.32 20.41
N ALA A 181 -8.26 -5.02 20.13
CA ALA A 181 -8.02 -5.71 18.86
C ALA A 181 -9.10 -6.77 18.58
N GLU A 182 -9.49 -7.54 19.59
CA GLU A 182 -10.57 -8.54 19.48
C GLU A 182 -11.95 -7.92 19.24
N ALA A 183 -12.22 -6.76 19.87
CA ALA A 183 -13.50 -6.07 19.74
C ALA A 183 -13.62 -5.24 18.44
N PHE A 184 -12.49 -4.89 17.81
CA PHE A 184 -12.45 -4.00 16.66
C PHE A 184 -13.03 -4.67 15.41
N GLN A 185 -14.05 -4.03 14.80
CA GLN A 185 -14.65 -4.49 13.57
C GLN A 185 -14.50 -3.44 12.48
N THR A 186 -13.71 -3.75 11.45
CA THR A 186 -13.37 -2.83 10.35
C THR A 186 -14.61 -2.29 9.64
N SER A 187 -15.57 -3.15 9.33
CA SER A 187 -16.83 -2.76 8.69
C SER A 187 -17.66 -1.83 9.58
N GLY A 188 -17.75 -2.12 10.88
CA GLY A 188 -18.43 -1.28 11.87
C GLY A 188 -17.76 0.09 12.02
N ALA A 189 -16.43 0.13 12.08
CA ALA A 189 -15.64 1.36 12.13
C ALA A 189 -15.87 2.23 10.89
N ILE A 190 -15.86 1.65 9.69
CA ILE A 190 -16.14 2.37 8.43
C ILE A 190 -17.54 2.98 8.46
N ALA A 191 -18.57 2.19 8.80
CA ALA A 191 -19.94 2.69 8.88
C ALA A 191 -20.07 3.83 9.91
N PHE A 192 -19.48 3.67 11.08
CA PHE A 192 -19.50 4.67 12.15
C PHE A 192 -18.83 5.98 11.71
N MET A 193 -17.62 5.89 11.17
CA MET A 193 -16.87 7.06 10.68
C MET A 193 -17.65 7.81 9.61
N ILE A 194 -18.17 7.10 8.59
CA ILE A 194 -18.84 7.74 7.46
C ILE A 194 -20.13 8.45 7.89
N ARG A 195 -20.89 7.85 8.82
CA ARG A 195 -22.15 8.41 9.31
C ARG A 195 -21.95 9.61 10.25
N LEU A 196 -20.85 9.65 11.00
CA LEU A 196 -20.66 10.61 12.10
C LEU A 196 -19.47 11.58 11.90
N GLN A 197 -18.74 11.49 10.79
CA GLN A 197 -17.58 12.36 10.50
C GLN A 197 -17.91 13.85 10.63
N ASP A 198 -19.09 14.27 10.17
CA ASP A 198 -19.50 15.68 10.20
C ASP A 198 -19.75 16.17 11.64
N GLU A 199 -20.24 15.28 12.52
CA GLU A 199 -20.46 15.59 13.93
C GLU A 199 -19.14 15.71 14.71
N PHE A 200 -18.19 14.83 14.42
CA PHE A 200 -16.91 14.77 15.14
C PHE A 200 -15.81 15.66 14.53
N GLY A 201 -16.04 16.25 13.37
CA GLY A 201 -15.09 17.12 12.69
C GLY A 201 -14.04 16.37 11.86
N GLY A 202 -14.32 15.12 11.49
CA GLY A 202 -13.45 14.32 10.63
C GLY A 202 -13.54 12.81 10.90
N LEU A 203 -12.96 12.03 9.97
CA LEU A 203 -12.89 10.56 10.07
C LEU A 203 -12.04 10.12 11.27
N GLU A 204 -10.92 10.79 11.53
CA GLU A 204 -10.01 10.45 12.65
C GLU A 204 -10.67 10.65 14.01
N GLN A 205 -11.40 11.75 14.19
CA GLN A 205 -12.12 12.05 15.42
C GLN A 205 -13.27 11.06 15.63
N ALA A 206 -14.01 10.73 14.56
CA ALA A 206 -15.03 9.69 14.62
C ALA A 206 -14.43 8.31 14.95
N LEU A 207 -13.26 7.97 14.41
CA LEU A 207 -12.61 6.71 14.75
C LEU A 207 -12.09 6.68 16.19
N ASN A 208 -11.54 7.79 16.70
CA ASN A 208 -11.18 7.90 18.11
C ASN A 208 -12.39 7.68 19.03
N GLU A 209 -13.55 8.23 18.66
CA GLU A 209 -14.79 7.97 19.39
C GLU A 209 -15.22 6.50 19.29
N TYR A 210 -15.11 5.88 18.12
CA TYR A 210 -15.39 4.45 17.93
C TYR A 210 -14.50 3.59 18.84
N LEU A 211 -13.20 3.84 18.85
CA LEU A 211 -12.25 3.15 19.74
C LEU A 211 -12.60 3.36 21.20
N LEU A 212 -13.00 4.57 21.58
CA LEU A 212 -13.43 4.89 22.95
C LEU A 212 -14.69 4.11 23.34
N ALA A 213 -15.68 4.03 22.44
CA ALA A 213 -16.91 3.28 22.66
C ALA A 213 -16.60 1.80 22.97
N LEU A 214 -15.72 1.18 22.18
CA LEU A 214 -15.29 -0.20 22.39
C LEU A 214 -14.58 -0.40 23.73
N GLN A 215 -13.67 0.50 24.10
CA GLN A 215 -12.95 0.43 25.38
C GLN A 215 -13.87 0.58 26.60
N LEU A 216 -14.96 1.34 26.47
CA LEU A 216 -15.97 1.50 27.53
C LEU A 216 -17.05 0.38 27.51
N GLY A 217 -16.97 -0.54 26.56
CA GLY A 217 -17.96 -1.60 26.35
C GLY A 217 -19.33 -1.06 25.95
N LEU A 218 -19.35 0.07 25.23
CA LEU A 218 -20.55 0.66 24.64
C LEU A 218 -20.72 0.14 23.22
N ASN A 219 -21.97 0.00 22.77
CA ASN A 219 -22.23 -0.29 21.37
C ASN A 219 -22.09 1.01 20.56
N PRO A 220 -21.16 1.09 19.59
CA PRO A 220 -20.98 2.29 18.78
C PRO A 220 -22.24 2.66 17.97
N GLU A 221 -23.07 1.67 17.60
CA GLU A 221 -24.30 1.93 16.84
C GLU A 221 -25.35 2.73 17.63
N ASP A 222 -25.33 2.62 18.97
CA ASP A 222 -26.26 3.34 19.84
C ASP A 222 -26.06 4.85 19.75
N ARG A 223 -24.87 5.32 19.36
CA ARG A 223 -24.62 6.74 19.15
C ARG A 223 -25.47 7.31 18.02
N ALA A 224 -25.67 6.56 16.94
CA ALA A 224 -26.49 7.00 15.81
C ALA A 224 -27.99 6.85 16.10
N ALA A 225 -28.38 5.86 16.90
CA ALA A 225 -29.78 5.60 17.24
C ALA A 225 -30.30 6.53 18.36
N GLU A 226 -29.55 6.66 19.45
CA GLU A 226 -29.94 7.39 20.66
C GLU A 226 -28.77 8.22 21.23
N PRO A 227 -28.42 9.36 20.58
CA PRO A 227 -27.24 10.15 20.95
C PRO A 227 -27.20 10.56 22.43
N GLY A 228 -28.35 10.92 23.00
CA GLY A 228 -28.46 11.35 24.40
C GLY A 228 -28.18 10.22 25.39
N ALA A 229 -28.76 9.03 25.17
CA ALA A 229 -28.55 7.87 26.03
C ALA A 229 -27.10 7.39 25.96
N TYR A 230 -26.51 7.41 24.77
CA TYR A 230 -25.09 7.10 24.57
C TYR A 230 -24.18 8.05 25.37
N GLU A 231 -24.41 9.36 25.32
CA GLU A 231 -23.60 10.35 26.07
C GLU A 231 -23.71 10.18 27.59
N GLU A 232 -24.90 9.86 28.09
CA GLU A 232 -25.11 9.58 29.51
C GLU A 232 -24.38 8.29 29.94
N ALA A 233 -24.47 7.23 29.14
CA ALA A 233 -23.76 5.98 29.39
C ALA A 233 -22.23 6.19 29.36
N LYS A 234 -21.73 6.94 28.37
CA LYS A 234 -20.31 7.32 28.26
C LYS A 234 -19.83 8.08 29.49
N LYS A 235 -20.53 9.12 29.91
CA LYS A 235 -20.19 9.89 31.12
C LYS A 235 -20.19 9.02 32.38
N LYS A 236 -21.18 8.13 32.51
CA LYS A 236 -21.26 7.20 33.63
C LYS A 236 -20.05 6.27 33.66
N ARG A 237 -19.70 5.62 32.55
CA ARG A 237 -18.53 4.72 32.47
C ARG A 237 -17.22 5.44 32.75
N LEU A 238 -17.04 6.65 32.23
CA LEU A 238 -15.85 7.46 32.54
C LEU A 238 -15.78 7.86 34.02
N SER A 239 -16.92 8.10 34.67
CA SER A 239 -16.94 8.41 36.11
C SER A 239 -16.62 7.21 37.01
N GLU A 240 -16.89 5.98 36.52
CA GLU A 240 -16.57 4.74 37.23
C GLU A 240 -15.07 4.42 37.22
N ASN A 241 -14.33 4.94 36.23
CA ASN A 241 -12.89 4.74 36.12
C ASN A 241 -12.14 6.08 35.90
N PRO A 242 -11.81 6.81 36.99
CA PRO A 242 -11.17 8.12 36.89
C PRO A 242 -9.73 8.08 36.36
N LEU A 243 -9.10 6.91 36.33
CA LEU A 243 -7.76 6.70 35.76
C LEU A 243 -7.81 6.18 34.32
N PHE A 244 -9.01 6.11 33.72
CA PHE A 244 -9.17 5.63 32.36
C PHE A 244 -8.40 6.50 31.37
N ARG A 245 -7.38 5.89 30.74
CA ARG A 245 -6.62 6.48 29.64
C ARG A 245 -7.13 5.90 28.33
N ALA A 246 -7.75 6.74 27.50
CA ALA A 246 -8.28 6.31 26.22
C ALA A 246 -7.13 5.98 25.25
N ILE A 247 -7.19 4.79 24.66
CA ILE A 247 -6.42 4.41 23.48
C ILE A 247 -7.03 5.16 22.29
N THR A 248 -6.22 5.99 21.65
CA THR A 248 -6.56 6.78 20.46
C THR A 248 -5.67 6.34 19.30
N ILE A 249 -5.97 6.83 18.09
CA ILE A 249 -5.09 6.63 16.92
C ILE A 249 -3.66 7.10 17.24
N GLN A 250 -3.52 8.25 17.89
CA GLN A 250 -2.21 8.80 18.22
C GLN A 250 -1.44 7.89 19.18
N SER A 251 -2.08 7.34 20.21
CA SER A 251 -1.40 6.43 21.14
C SER A 251 -1.07 5.10 20.48
N LEU A 252 -1.90 4.61 19.55
CA LEU A 252 -1.60 3.43 18.74
C LEU A 252 -0.38 3.66 17.84
N GLU A 253 -0.30 4.80 17.19
CA GLU A 253 0.85 5.17 16.36
C GLU A 253 2.14 5.28 17.17
N GLU A 254 2.08 5.93 18.33
CA GLU A 254 3.20 6.05 19.26
C GLU A 254 3.68 4.65 19.72
N LYS A 255 2.75 3.79 20.13
CA LYS A 255 3.08 2.43 20.57
C LYS A 255 3.65 1.56 19.43
N ALA A 256 3.08 1.66 18.23
CA ALA A 256 3.59 0.93 17.07
C ALA A 256 5.01 1.38 16.69
N LEU A 257 5.31 2.68 16.80
CA LEU A 257 6.66 3.21 16.57
C LEU A 257 7.65 2.75 17.65
N GLU A 258 7.24 2.75 18.91
CA GLU A 258 8.03 2.23 20.03
C GLU A 258 8.41 0.76 19.78
N GLN A 259 7.43 -0.08 19.41
CA GLN A 259 7.66 -1.49 19.10
C GLN A 259 8.64 -1.68 17.94
N LEU A 260 8.52 -0.88 16.88
CA LEU A 260 9.41 -0.94 15.74
C LEU A 260 10.84 -0.54 16.13
N GLN A 261 11.00 0.48 16.97
CA GLN A 261 12.31 0.89 17.47
C GLN A 261 12.95 -0.20 18.36
N GLU A 262 12.14 -0.83 19.21
CA GLU A 262 12.59 -1.89 20.10
C GLU A 262 12.99 -3.16 19.34
N SER A 263 12.21 -3.58 18.35
CA SER A 263 12.57 -4.72 17.48
C SER A 263 13.88 -4.47 16.73
N ASN A 264 14.07 -3.25 16.18
CA ASN A 264 15.32 -2.87 15.55
C ASN A 264 16.52 -2.87 16.52
N ARG A 265 16.31 -2.51 17.79
CA ARG A 265 17.34 -2.55 18.82
C ARG A 265 17.73 -3.98 19.14
N GLN A 266 16.75 -4.85 19.38
CA GLN A 266 16.96 -6.26 19.71
C GLN A 266 17.67 -7.01 18.56
N GLU A 267 17.29 -6.74 17.31
CA GLU A 267 17.97 -7.32 16.14
C GLU A 267 19.45 -6.91 16.08
N ARG A 268 19.76 -5.64 16.35
CA ARG A 268 21.15 -5.16 16.40
C ARG A 268 21.94 -5.80 17.54
N GLU A 269 21.35 -5.92 18.72
CA GLU A 269 22.01 -6.52 19.89
C GLU A 269 22.27 -8.03 19.71
N ASN A 270 21.32 -8.74 19.10
CA ASN A 270 21.47 -10.17 18.77
C ASN A 270 22.55 -10.40 17.69
N ASN A 271 22.67 -9.50 16.72
CA ASN A 271 23.67 -9.62 15.65
C ASN A 271 25.09 -9.26 16.13
N VAL A 272 25.22 -8.34 17.09
CA VAL A 272 26.52 -7.96 17.69
C VAL A 272 27.07 -9.08 18.59
N SER A 273 26.21 -9.85 19.27
CA SER A 273 26.66 -10.95 20.16
C SER A 273 27.17 -12.20 19.42
N THR A 274 26.95 -12.31 18.10
CA THR A 274 27.44 -13.46 17.29
C THR A 274 28.73 -13.13 16.51
N GLY A 275 29.25 -11.90 16.66
CA GLY A 275 30.39 -11.37 15.91
C GLY A 275 31.77 -11.54 16.55
N GLN A 276 31.95 -12.39 17.58
CA GLN A 276 33.27 -12.53 18.21
C GLN A 276 33.53 -13.93 18.81
N ALA A 277 33.68 -14.95 17.96
CA ALA A 277 34.52 -16.13 18.23
C ALA A 277 34.82 -16.94 16.93
N GLY A 278 35.11 -16.27 15.81
CA GLY A 278 35.66 -16.91 14.61
C GLY A 278 37.17 -17.11 14.75
N GLY A 279 37.58 -17.94 15.70
CA GLY A 279 38.97 -18.20 16.03
C GLY A 279 39.23 -19.67 16.30
N THR A 280 39.01 -20.53 15.31
CA THR A 280 39.73 -21.82 15.19
C THR A 280 39.76 -22.26 13.73
N ALA A 281 40.99 -22.43 13.24
CA ALA A 281 41.30 -23.15 12.02
C ALA A 281 40.80 -24.60 12.16
N GLY A 282 39.60 -24.86 11.62
CA GLY A 282 39.02 -26.19 11.50
C GLY A 282 39.31 -26.76 10.12
N SER A 283 40.41 -27.47 10.00
CA SER A 283 40.67 -28.44 8.94
C SER A 283 39.51 -29.43 8.85
N VAL A 284 38.75 -29.43 7.75
CA VAL A 284 37.78 -30.49 7.43
C VAL A 284 38.06 -31.02 6.02
N LEU A 285 38.90 -32.05 6.02
CA LEU A 285 38.76 -33.33 5.30
C LEU A 285 38.01 -33.31 3.96
N SER A 286 38.80 -33.58 2.91
CA SER A 286 38.38 -34.28 1.69
C SER A 286 37.57 -35.54 1.98
N PRO A 287 36.68 -35.88 1.03
CA PRO A 287 36.55 -37.25 0.55
C PRO A 287 36.94 -37.34 -0.94
N ALA A 288 37.96 -38.15 -1.20
CA ALA A 288 38.19 -38.85 -2.48
C ALA A 288 37.05 -39.88 -2.69
N ALA A 289 36.66 -40.40 -3.86
CA ALA A 289 37.06 -40.32 -5.27
C ALA A 289 35.95 -41.03 -6.11
N GLN A 290 36.17 -41.08 -7.44
CA GLN A 290 35.49 -41.84 -8.53
C GLN A 290 34.50 -41.01 -9.37
N GLU A 291 34.51 -41.01 -10.71
CA GLU A 291 35.29 -41.78 -11.70
C GLU A 291 35.23 -41.11 -13.09
N ASP A 292 36.14 -41.53 -13.96
CA ASP A 292 36.44 -41.08 -15.32
C ASP A 292 35.28 -41.02 -16.33
N GLY A 293 35.38 -40.05 -17.25
CA GLY A 293 34.72 -40.04 -18.55
C GLY A 293 35.32 -38.97 -19.49
N PRO A 294 35.88 -39.32 -20.67
CA PRO A 294 36.55 -38.36 -21.54
C PRO A 294 35.57 -37.80 -22.59
N LEU A 295 35.29 -36.50 -22.53
CA LEU A 295 34.61 -35.76 -23.61
C LEU A 295 35.30 -34.39 -23.83
N PRO A 296 35.26 -33.86 -25.06
CA PRO A 296 36.31 -33.01 -25.63
C PRO A 296 36.22 -31.54 -25.22
N ALA A 297 37.38 -30.88 -25.18
CA ALA A 297 37.54 -29.47 -24.85
C ALA A 297 36.73 -28.55 -25.79
N ALA A 298 35.77 -27.83 -25.21
CA ALA A 298 35.13 -26.68 -25.85
C ALA A 298 36.07 -25.45 -25.78
N PRO A 299 36.13 -24.60 -26.81
CA PRO A 299 37.01 -23.44 -26.83
C PRO A 299 36.59 -22.41 -25.78
N ALA A 300 37.56 -21.98 -24.99
CA ALA A 300 37.43 -20.84 -24.09
C ALA A 300 37.31 -19.54 -24.91
N SER A 301 36.09 -19.01 -25.05
CA SER A 301 35.93 -17.62 -25.48
C SER A 301 34.68 -16.98 -24.86
N MET A 302 34.94 -15.97 -24.03
CA MET A 302 34.09 -14.83 -23.70
C MET A 302 32.85 -15.07 -22.82
N ALA A 303 33.09 -15.37 -21.54
CA ALA A 303 32.23 -14.84 -20.50
C ALA A 303 32.59 -13.34 -20.30
N PRO A 304 31.63 -12.41 -20.27
CA PRO A 304 31.91 -11.01 -19.93
C PRO A 304 32.48 -10.95 -18.51
N ASP A 305 33.55 -10.18 -18.32
CA ASP A 305 34.17 -9.88 -17.02
C ASP A 305 33.18 -9.06 -16.18
N VAL A 306 32.24 -9.75 -15.54
CA VAL A 306 31.34 -9.14 -14.56
C VAL A 306 32.17 -8.88 -13.32
N ARG A 307 32.71 -7.66 -13.23
CA ARG A 307 33.29 -7.17 -11.99
C ARG A 307 32.22 -7.23 -10.91
N ASP A 308 32.50 -7.99 -9.87
CA ASP A 308 31.65 -8.16 -8.71
C ASP A 308 31.56 -6.80 -7.98
N VAL A 309 30.57 -5.99 -8.34
CA VAL A 309 30.33 -4.69 -7.72
C VAL A 309 29.62 -4.96 -6.40
N LYS A 310 30.39 -4.99 -5.31
CA LYS A 310 29.82 -5.06 -3.97
C LYS A 310 28.86 -3.88 -3.78
N PRO A 311 27.60 -4.11 -3.37
CA PRO A 311 26.66 -3.04 -3.12
C PRO A 311 27.24 -2.11 -2.04
N VAL A 312 27.39 -0.84 -2.39
CA VAL A 312 27.89 0.19 -1.48
C VAL A 312 26.79 0.52 -0.49
N ASN A 313 27.13 0.54 0.81
CA ASN A 313 26.18 0.85 1.86
C ASN A 313 25.73 2.32 1.73
N PRO A 314 24.43 2.61 1.53
CA PRO A 314 23.95 3.98 1.32
C PRO A 314 24.22 4.89 2.53
N ALA A 315 24.29 4.34 3.75
CA ALA A 315 24.59 5.11 4.96
C ALA A 315 26.02 5.69 4.94
N GLU A 316 26.99 4.97 4.39
CA GLU A 316 28.37 5.46 4.25
C GLU A 316 28.48 6.54 3.17
N GLN A 317 27.66 6.45 2.13
CA GLN A 317 27.64 7.41 1.03
C GLN A 317 27.10 8.77 1.52
N ILE A 318 26.02 8.75 2.30
CA ILE A 318 25.44 9.96 2.91
C ILE A 318 26.39 10.58 3.93
N MET A 319 27.04 9.77 4.78
CA MET A 319 28.01 10.30 5.75
C MET A 319 29.20 10.98 5.06
N LYS A 320 29.74 10.40 3.98
CA LYS A 320 30.80 11.06 3.18
C LYS A 320 30.34 12.37 2.57
N GLU A 321 29.08 12.44 2.13
CA GLU A 321 28.51 13.66 1.56
C GLU A 321 28.37 14.76 2.61
N ILE A 322 27.91 14.42 3.82
CA ILE A 322 27.81 15.34 4.96
C ILE A 322 29.20 15.81 5.42
N GLU A 323 30.19 14.92 5.45
CA GLU A 323 31.56 15.30 5.81
C GLU A 323 32.21 16.23 4.78
N ASN A 324 31.91 16.04 3.49
CA ASN A 324 32.40 16.91 2.41
C ASN A 324 31.73 18.28 2.40
N LEU A 325 30.51 18.37 2.94
CA LEU A 325 29.77 19.63 3.08
C LEU A 325 30.14 20.42 4.35
N ASN A 326 31.00 19.88 5.23
CA ASN A 326 31.40 20.57 6.45
C ASN A 326 32.47 21.64 6.15
N PRO A 327 32.15 22.95 6.24
CA PRO A 327 33.07 24.03 5.88
C PRO A 327 34.27 24.16 6.85
N ASN A 328 34.25 23.47 8.00
CA ASN A 328 35.35 23.48 8.96
C ASN A 328 36.47 22.47 8.63
N LYS A 329 36.28 21.56 7.65
CA LYS A 329 37.32 20.61 7.20
C LYS A 329 38.10 21.09 5.96
N GLN A 330 37.71 22.19 5.31
CA GLN A 330 38.40 22.76 4.14
C GLN A 330 39.38 23.91 4.50
N LYS A 331 40.15 23.75 5.58
CA LYS A 331 41.28 24.63 5.91
C LYS A 331 42.58 23.85 6.04
#